data_AF-A0A945ZFM7-F1
#
_entry.id   AF-A0A945ZFM7-F1
#
_cell.length_a   1.000
_cell.length_b   1.000
_cell.length_c   1.000
_cell.angle_alpha   90.00
_cell.angle_beta   90.00
_cell.angle_gamma   90.00
#
_symmetry.space_group_name_H-M   'P 1'
#
loop_
_entity.id
_entity.type
_entity.pdbx_description
1 polymer ?
#
loop_
_entity_poly.entity_id
_entity_poly.type
_entity_poly.pdbx_seq_one_letter_code
_entity_poly.pdbx_strand_id
1 'polypeptide(L)' 'AVVVWLVSTSQTAIDLDPFTQFGLDHETFEIVVLRSKSHFRAIWSKAAADIVIVDTPDWGPAVLETLPYERARPGVFPIT' A
#
# COMPACT_ATOMS: atom_id res chain seq x y z
N ALA A 1 -16.93 12.74 2.23
CA ALA A 1 -17.41 11.42 2.73
C ALA A 1 -16.27 10.41 2.58
N VAL A 2 -16.22 9.37 3.40
CA VAL A 2 -15.19 8.33 3.28
C VAL A 2 -15.81 7.08 2.66
N VAL A 3 -15.17 6.55 1.62
CA VAL A 3 -15.56 5.29 0.99
C VAL A 3 -14.56 4.22 1.39
N VAL A 4 -15.05 3.09 1.92
CA VAL A 4 -14.24 1.92 2.22
C VAL A 4 -14.67 0.80 1.30
N TRP A 5 -13.73 0.32 0.48
CA TRP A 5 -13.98 -0.76 -0.43
C TRP A 5 -13.51 -2.08 0.18
N LEU A 6 -14.46 -2.97 0.47
CA LEU A 6 -14.23 -4.30 1.02
C LEU A 6 -14.15 -5.32 -0.11
N VAL A 7 -13.01 -6.02 -0.18
CA VAL A 7 -12.74 -7.07 -1.17
C VAL A 7 -12.42 -8.38 -0.49
N SER A 8 -12.92 -9.48 -1.04
CA SER A 8 -12.67 -10.84 -0.54
C SER A 8 -11.38 -11.45 -1.08
N THR A 9 -10.82 -10.87 -2.15
CA THR A 9 -9.57 -11.29 -2.77
C THR A 9 -8.58 -10.13 -2.76
N SER A 10 -7.28 -10.43 -2.87
CA SER A 10 -6.22 -9.41 -2.87
C SER A 10 -6.28 -8.56 -4.12
N GLN A 11 -7.15 -7.56 -4.13
CA GLN A 11 -7.21 -6.47 -5.09
C GLN A 11 -6.86 -5.17 -4.37
N THR A 12 -6.05 -4.34 -5.00
CA THR A 12 -5.59 -3.06 -4.43
C THR A 12 -5.62 -2.02 -5.52
N ALA A 13 -5.77 -0.74 -5.16
CA ALA A 13 -5.69 0.40 -6.05
C ALA A 13 -4.26 0.68 -6.58
N ILE A 14 -3.49 -0.37 -6.88
CA ILE A 14 -2.14 -0.25 -7.46
C ILE A 14 -2.18 0.35 -8.87
N ASP A 15 -3.30 0.18 -9.56
CA ASP A 15 -3.65 0.82 -10.83
C ASP A 15 -5.14 1.26 -10.79
N LEU A 16 -5.71 1.60 -11.96
CA LEU A 16 -7.07 2.11 -12.09
C LEU A 16 -8.12 1.02 -12.41
N ASP A 17 -7.70 -0.22 -12.67
CA ASP A 17 -8.61 -1.32 -12.99
C ASP A 17 -9.67 -1.54 -11.89
N PRO A 18 -9.30 -1.51 -10.60
CA PRO A 18 -10.26 -1.56 -9.51
C PRO A 18 -11.37 -0.50 -9.54
N PHE A 19 -11.05 0.74 -9.90
CA PHE A 19 -12.07 1.79 -9.98
C PHE A 19 -13.06 1.47 -11.09
N THR A 20 -12.54 1.05 -12.24
CA THR A 20 -13.33 0.66 -13.41
C THR A 20 -14.26 -0.51 -13.10
N GLN A 21 -13.76 -1.56 -12.44
CA GLN A 21 -14.55 -2.76 -12.11
C GLN A 21 -15.73 -2.47 -11.18
N PHE A 22 -15.60 -1.47 -10.31
CA PHE A 22 -16.63 -1.09 -9.34
C PHE A 22 -17.48 0.09 -9.80
N GLY A 23 -17.32 0.54 -11.04
CA GLY A 23 -18.06 1.68 -11.60
C GLY A 23 -17.74 3.00 -10.90
N LEU A 24 -16.55 3.12 -10.34
CA LEU A 24 -16.04 4.33 -9.69
C LEU A 24 -15.13 5.08 -10.65
N ASP A 25 -15.12 6.40 -10.50
CA ASP A 25 -14.13 7.25 -11.16
C ASP A 25 -13.13 7.76 -10.12
N HIS A 26 -11.86 7.40 -10.31
CA HIS A 26 -10.76 7.83 -9.46
C HIS A 26 -10.61 9.36 -9.34
N GLU A 27 -11.00 10.13 -10.36
CA GLU A 27 -10.89 11.60 -10.35
C GLU A 27 -11.89 12.27 -9.40
N THR A 28 -12.92 11.53 -8.97
CA THR A 28 -13.91 12.02 -8.01
C THR A 28 -13.39 12.01 -6.57
N PHE A 29 -12.22 11.42 -6.33
CA PHE A 29 -11.61 11.31 -5.00
C PHE A 29 -10.47 12.33 -4.87
N GLU A 30 -10.52 13.14 -3.81
CA GLU A 30 -9.41 14.05 -3.46
C GLU A 30 -8.17 13.27 -2.99
N ILE A 31 -8.38 12.09 -2.37
CA ILE A 31 -7.32 11.23 -1.85
C ILE A 31 -7.67 9.78 -2.13
N VAL A 32 -6.71 9.04 -2.68
CA VAL A 32 -6.76 7.58 -2.82
C VAL A 32 -5.68 6.96 -1.96
N VAL A 33 -6.09 6.02 -1.11
CA VAL A 33 -5.17 5.24 -0.27
C VAL A 33 -4.96 3.87 -0.89
N LEU A 34 -3.70 3.48 -1.06
CA LEU A 34 -3.31 2.18 -1.60
C LEU A 34 -2.12 1.62 -0.81
N ARG A 35 -1.99 0.29 -0.79
CA ARG A 35 -0.87 -0.40 -0.12
C ARG A 35 0.11 -0.93 -1.17
N SER A 36 1.17 -0.17 -1.46
CA SER A 36 2.22 -0.57 -2.41
C SER A 36 3.53 0.16 -2.14
N LYS A 37 4.67 -0.46 -2.50
CA LYS A 37 6.01 0.14 -2.34
C LYS A 37 6.54 0.80 -3.61
N SER A 38 6.21 0.27 -4.79
CA SER A 38 6.90 0.65 -6.03
C SER A 38 6.00 0.63 -7.27
N HIS A 39 5.26 -0.45 -7.51
CA HIS A 39 4.55 -0.65 -8.78
C HIS A 39 3.44 0.36 -9.05
N PHE A 40 2.81 0.93 -8.02
CA PHE A 40 1.75 1.92 -8.18
C PHE A 40 2.20 3.18 -8.94
N ARG A 41 3.50 3.52 -8.86
CA ARG A 41 4.05 4.73 -9.48
C ARG A 41 3.93 4.75 -11.00
N ALA A 42 3.86 3.59 -11.65
CA ALA A 42 3.72 3.51 -13.11
C ALA A 42 2.46 4.20 -13.62
N ILE A 43 1.39 4.15 -12.83
CA ILE A 43 0.08 4.72 -13.14
C ILE A 43 -0.11 6.04 -12.38
N TRP A 44 0.06 6.01 -11.06
CA TRP A 44 -0.28 7.14 -10.21
C TRP A 44 0.65 8.35 -10.35
N SER A 45 1.88 8.20 -10.86
CA SER A 45 2.71 9.38 -11.16
C SER A 45 2.16 10.22 -12.32
N LYS A 46 1.19 9.69 -13.08
CA LYS A 46 0.49 10.41 -14.15
C LYS A 46 -0.92 10.83 -13.75
N ALA A 47 -1.58 10.01 -12.91
CA ALA A 47 -2.98 10.22 -12.53
C ALA A 47 -3.15 11.08 -11.27
N ALA A 48 -2.18 11.08 -10.34
CA ALA A 48 -2.23 11.91 -9.14
C ALA A 48 -1.46 13.22 -9.33
N ALA A 49 -1.93 14.29 -8.69
CA ALA A 49 -1.20 15.54 -8.60
C ALA A 49 0.08 15.41 -7.75
N ASP A 50 0.03 14.57 -6.70
CA ASP A 50 1.17 14.29 -5.84
C ASP A 50 1.08 12.89 -5.21
N ILE A 51 2.23 12.34 -4.82
CA ILE A 51 2.34 11.06 -4.13
C ILE A 51 2.92 11.29 -2.74
N VAL A 52 2.07 11.15 -1.72
CA VAL A 52 2.48 11.25 -0.31
C VAL A 52 2.76 9.86 0.24
N ILE A 53 4.00 9.63 0.69
CA ILE A 53 4.35 8.41 1.41
C ILE A 53 4.06 8.60 2.89
N VAL A 54 3.21 7.73 3.44
CA VAL A 54 2.81 7.76 4.85
C VAL A 54 3.42 6.55 5.55
N ASP A 55 4.09 6.79 6.68
CA ASP A 55 4.59 5.74 7.57
C ASP A 55 3.46 5.27 8.48
N THR A 56 2.65 4.34 7.99
CA THR A 56 1.53 3.80 8.76
C THR A 56 2.00 2.66 9.68
N PRO A 57 1.36 2.46 10.85
CA PRO A 57 1.65 1.34 11.74
C PRO A 57 1.10 0.02 11.14
N ASP A 58 1.75 -0.51 10.10
CA ASP A 58 1.45 -1.80 9.46
C ASP A 58 2.47 -2.87 9.88
N TRP A 59 2.15 -4.14 9.61
CA TRP A 59 2.97 -5.34 9.86
C TRP A 59 4.19 -5.48 8.95
N GLY A 60 4.48 -4.48 8.11
CA GLY A 60 5.73 -4.35 7.38
C GLY A 60 6.63 -3.24 7.93
N PRO A 61 6.84 -3.12 9.26
CA PRO A 61 7.66 -2.04 9.80
C PRO A 61 9.08 -2.17 9.27
N ALA A 62 9.69 -1.02 8.94
CA ALA A 62 11.12 -0.97 8.69
C ALA A 62 11.95 -1.28 9.94
N VAL A 63 11.31 -1.28 11.12
CA VAL A 63 11.88 -1.62 12.42
C VAL A 63 11.79 -3.14 12.63
N LEU A 64 12.76 -3.85 12.04
CA LEU A 64 12.78 -5.32 12.02
C LEU A 64 12.78 -5.90 13.44
N GLU A 65 13.43 -5.24 14.40
CA GLU A 65 13.56 -5.65 15.80
C GLU A 65 12.21 -5.81 16.54
N THR A 66 11.12 -5.29 15.97
CA THR A 66 9.76 -5.43 16.53
C THR A 66 9.08 -6.76 16.20
N LEU A 67 9.62 -7.51 15.22
CA LEU A 67 9.03 -8.77 14.79
C LEU A 67 9.56 -9.96 15.62
N PRO A 68 8.71 -10.95 15.97
CA PRO A 68 9.10 -12.08 16.80
C PRO A 68 9.85 -13.14 15.98
N TYR A 69 11.14 -12.93 15.71
CA TYR A 69 11.96 -13.90 14.99
C TYR A 69 12.29 -15.12 15.86
N GLU A 70 11.76 -16.29 15.51
CA GLU A 70 12.06 -17.54 16.23
C GLU A 70 13.19 -18.35 15.58
N ARG A 71 13.45 -18.17 14.28
CA ARG A 71 14.37 -19.01 13.48
C ARG A 71 15.28 -18.20 12.56
N ALA A 72 15.63 -16.98 12.96
CA ALA A 72 16.62 -16.19 12.23
C ALA A 72 18.00 -16.87 12.31
N ARG A 73 18.75 -16.81 11.20
CA ARG A 73 20.15 -17.28 11.18
C ARG A 73 21.00 -16.38 12.10
N PRO A 74 22.07 -16.88 12.74
CA PRO A 74 23.00 -16.02 13.48
C PRO A 74 23.70 -15.01 12.57
N GLY A 75 23.96 -13.80 13.07
CA GLY A 75 24.70 -12.76 12.35
C GLY A 75 23.89 -11.99 11.32
N VAL A 76 22.56 -12.02 11.40
CA VAL A 76 21.69 -11.26 10.50
C VAL A 76 21.45 -9.90 11.13
N PHE A 77 22.16 -8.89 10.65
CA PHE A 77 21.89 -7.50 11.05
C PHE A 77 20.51 -7.05 10.51
N PRO A 78 19.68 -6.35 11.30
CA PRO A 78 19.89 -5.89 12.68
C PRO A 78 19.30 -6.82 13.78
N ILE A 79 18.93 -8.06 13.44
CA ILE A 79 18.05 -8.91 14.27
C ILE A 79 18.77 -9.96 15.14
N THR A 80 19.93 -10.48 14.72
CA THR A 80 20.71 -11.52 15.44
C THR A 80 22.19 -11.20 15.52
#